data_AF-A0A6M0B0A3-F1
#
_entry.id   AF-A0A6M0B0A3-F1
#
_cell.length_a   1.000
_cell.length_b   1.000
_cell.length_c   1.000
_cell.angle_alpha   90.00
_cell.angle_beta   90.00
_cell.angle_gamma   90.00
#
_symmetry.space_group_name_H-M   'P 1'
#
loop_
_entity.id
_entity.type
_entity.pdbx_description
1 polymer ?
#
loop_
_entity_poly.entity_id
_entity_poly.type
_entity_poly.pdbx_seq_one_letter_code
_entity_poly.pdbx_strand_id
1 'polypeptide(L)'
;MTNNTRSIGKLVVLKIGNGCFDQGFPVTLQILEEGKSPLLEITGRLPPAPEILQSCQSWTTSYHSLGLRSRLEASVVQVTNVSKLERCYNAAQV
;
A
#
# COMPACT_ATOMS: atom_id res chain seq x y z
N MET A 1 -37.55 0.74 -9.62
CA MET A 1 -36.57 1.40 -8.73
C MET A 1 -35.77 0.30 -8.05
N THR A 2 -34.60 -0.05 -8.57
CA THR A 2 -33.72 -1.05 -7.95
C THR A 2 -32.88 -0.36 -6.87
N ASN A 3 -33.14 -0.70 -5.62
CA ASN A 3 -32.33 -0.26 -4.49
C ASN A 3 -30.97 -0.95 -4.62
N ASN A 4 -29.98 -0.23 -5.15
CA ASN A 4 -28.60 -0.69 -5.18
C ASN A 4 -28.04 -0.53 -3.77
N THR A 5 -28.35 -1.48 -2.89
CA THR A 5 -27.84 -1.51 -1.53
C THR A 5 -26.33 -1.72 -1.60
N ARG A 6 -25.56 -0.63 -1.51
CA ARG A 6 -24.10 -0.71 -1.36
C ARG A 6 -23.82 -1.56 -0.11
N SER A 7 -23.25 -2.74 -0.32
CA SER A 7 -22.66 -3.54 0.75
C SER A 7 -21.57 -2.69 1.39
N ILE A 8 -21.78 -2.23 2.63
CA ILE A 8 -20.75 -1.54 3.40
C ILE A 8 -19.63 -2.54 3.66
N GLY A 9 -18.43 -2.26 3.15
CA GLY A 9 -17.28 -3.15 3.27
C GLY A 9 -16.80 -3.23 4.72
N LYS A 10 -16.31 -4.41 5.12
CA LYS A 10 -15.49 -4.54 6.32
C LYS A 10 -14.11 -3.95 6.02
N LEU A 11 -13.62 -3.10 6.90
CA LEU A 11 -12.35 -2.41 6.78
C LEU A 11 -11.45 -2.73 7.97
N VAL A 12 -10.21 -3.08 7.69
CA VAL A 12 -9.15 -3.28 8.68
C VAL A 12 -8.08 -2.22 8.42
N VAL A 13 -7.80 -1.40 9.43
CA VAL A 13 -6.78 -0.35 9.36
C VAL A 13 -5.67 -0.68 10.34
N LEU A 14 -4.44 -0.78 9.84
CA LEU A 14 -3.25 -0.89 10.67
C LEU A 14 -2.51 0.44 10.63
N LYS A 15 -2.53 1.18 11.75
CA LYS A 15 -1.79 2.42 11.91
C LYS A 15 -0.41 2.09 12.47
N ILE A 16 0.63 2.58 11.80
CA ILE A 16 2.02 2.42 12.22
C ILE A 16 2.49 3.77 12.73
N GLY A 17 2.91 3.83 13.99
CA GLY A 17 3.47 5.04 14.60
C GLY A 17 4.98 5.15 14.39
N ASN A 18 5.57 6.19 14.96
CA ASN A 18 7.01 6.45 14.85
C ASN A 18 7.82 5.34 15.54
N GLY A 19 8.80 4.79 14.82
CA GLY A 19 9.69 3.73 15.27
C GLY A 19 10.84 3.52 14.29
N CYS A 20 11.64 2.49 14.51
CA CYS A 20 12.68 2.07 13.59
C CYS A 20 12.84 0.55 13.63
N PHE A 21 13.52 -0.02 12.64
CA PHE A 21 13.69 -1.47 12.55
C PHE A 21 14.50 -2.05 13.73
N ASP A 22 15.33 -1.26 14.40
CA ASP A 22 16.09 -1.72 15.59
C ASP A 22 15.26 -1.74 16.88
N GLN A 23 14.18 -0.94 16.95
CA GLN A 23 13.36 -0.77 18.17
C GLN A 23 11.92 -1.27 18.00
N GLY A 24 11.53 -1.58 16.76
CA GLY A 24 10.16 -1.90 16.39
C GLY A 24 9.29 -0.65 16.22
N PHE A 25 8.00 -0.88 16.01
CA PHE A 25 7.03 0.18 15.72
C PHE A 25 5.79 0.04 16.61
N PRO A 26 5.36 1.10 17.32
CA PRO A 26 4.04 1.09 17.93
C PRO A 26 2.97 0.98 16.83
N VAL A 27 1.94 0.16 17.06
CA VAL A 27 0.86 -0.05 16.09
C VAL A 27 -0.51 0.00 16.75
N THR A 28 -1.49 0.42 15.97
CA THR A 28 -2.91 0.34 16.33
C THR A 28 -3.67 -0.38 15.23
N LEU A 29 -4.30 -1.51 15.57
CA LEU A 29 -5.23 -2.24 14.72
C LEU A 29 -6.65 -1.73 14.96
N GLN A 30 -7.34 -1.30 13.92
CA GLN A 30 -8.75 -0.95 13.95
C GLN A 30 -9.54 -1.86 13.01
N ILE A 31 -10.66 -2.40 13.50
CA ILE A 31 -11.63 -3.13 12.67
C ILE A 31 -12.92 -2.32 12.66
N LEU A 32 -13.41 -1.97 11.48
CA LEU A 32 -14.59 -1.13 11.31
C LEU A 32 -15.40 -1.49 10.08
N GLU A 33 -16.59 -0.93 9.99
CA GLU A 33 -17.34 -0.84 8.74
C GLU A 33 -16.99 0.48 8.05
N GLU A 34 -16.90 0.45 6.72
CA GLU A 34 -16.57 1.64 5.95
C GLU A 34 -17.51 2.82 6.26
N GLY A 35 -16.93 3.98 6.60
CA GLY A 35 -17.68 5.18 6.97
C GLY A 35 -18.23 5.20 8.40
N LYS A 36 -17.92 4.21 9.24
CA LYS A 36 -18.34 4.15 10.66
C LYS A 36 -17.16 4.26 11.63
N SER A 37 -17.47 4.47 12.90
CA SER A 37 -16.47 4.41 13.97
C SER A 37 -15.91 2.99 14.15
N PRO A 38 -14.68 2.83 14.68
CA PRO A 38 -14.11 1.53 14.97
C PRO A 38 -14.97 0.68 15.90
N LEU A 39 -15.22 -0.57 15.50
CA LEU A 39 -15.85 -1.59 16.34
C LEU A 39 -14.85 -2.10 17.39
N LEU A 40 -13.60 -2.24 16.98
CA LEU A 40 -12.51 -2.73 17.80
C LEU A 40 -11.25 -1.94 17.52
N GLU A 41 -10.54 -1.58 18.57
CA GLU A 41 -9.22 -0.97 18.51
C GLU A 41 -8.26 -1.69 19.47
N ILE A 42 -7.12 -2.14 18.94
CA ILE A 42 -6.08 -2.82 19.71
C ILE A 42 -4.77 -2.08 19.49
N THR A 43 -4.10 -1.71 20.58
CA THR A 43 -2.76 -1.13 20.54
C THR A 43 -1.72 -2.21 20.83
N GLY A 44 -0.55 -2.07 20.22
CA GLY A 44 0.55 -2.99 20.40
C GLY A 44 1.85 -2.44 19.83
N ARG A 45 2.84 -3.32 19.69
CA ARG A 45 4.13 -2.98 19.09
C ARG A 45 4.58 -4.13 18.19
N LEU A 46 4.91 -3.80 16.94
CA LEU A 46 5.67 -4.70 16.08
C LEU A 46 7.10 -4.80 16.62
N PRO A 47 7.67 -6.00 16.72
CA PRO A 47 9.01 -6.19 17.28
C PRO A 47 10.08 -5.55 16.38
N PRO A 48 11.29 -5.33 16.92
CA PRO A 48 12.48 -5.08 16.11
C PRO A 48 12.67 -6.14 15.03
N ALA A 49 13.05 -5.71 13.83
CA ALA A 49 13.33 -6.54 12.67
C ALA A 49 14.39 -5.85 11.75
N PRO A 50 15.62 -5.63 12.25
CA PRO A 50 16.69 -4.94 11.49
C PRO A 50 17.04 -5.62 10.16
N GLU A 51 16.83 -6.93 10.06
CA GLU A 51 17.07 -7.74 8.87
C GLU A 51 16.21 -7.34 7.65
N ILE A 52 15.07 -6.67 7.88
CA ILE A 52 14.20 -6.19 6.80
C ILE A 52 14.92 -5.14 5.96
N LEU A 53 15.65 -4.21 6.59
CA LEU A 53 16.42 -3.20 5.87
C LEU A 53 17.47 -3.83 4.96
N GLN A 54 18.21 -4.81 5.49
CA GLN A 54 19.21 -5.52 4.71
C GLN A 54 18.58 -6.29 3.54
N SER A 55 17.46 -6.97 3.79
CA SER A 55 16.72 -7.71 2.76
C SER A 55 16.21 -6.77 1.65
N CYS A 56 15.66 -5.61 2.00
CA CYS A 56 15.21 -4.60 1.04
C CYS A 56 16.39 -4.03 0.22
N GLN A 57 17.51 -3.76 0.87
CA GLN A 57 18.72 -3.29 0.18
C GLN A 57 19.23 -4.35 -0.80
N SER A 58 19.37 -5.60 -0.35
CA SER A 58 19.80 -6.71 -1.21
C SER A 58 18.85 -6.93 -2.39
N TRP A 59 17.53 -6.89 -2.15
CA TRP A 59 16.53 -6.98 -3.20
C TRP A 59 16.67 -5.82 -4.20
N THR A 60 16.78 -4.59 -3.72
CA THR A 60 16.90 -3.38 -4.56
C THR A 60 18.16 -3.45 -5.41
N THR A 61 19.31 -3.75 -4.82
CA THR A 61 20.59 -3.93 -5.54
C THR A 61 20.47 -5.03 -6.59
N SER A 62 19.92 -6.19 -6.22
CA SER A 62 19.73 -7.31 -7.14
C SER A 62 18.84 -6.92 -8.31
N TYR A 63 17.70 -6.28 -8.04
CA TYR A 63 16.76 -5.82 -9.05
C TYR A 63 17.39 -4.82 -10.02
N HIS A 64 18.12 -3.82 -9.51
CA HIS A 64 18.81 -2.85 -10.37
C HIS A 64 19.95 -3.46 -11.19
N SER A 65 20.59 -4.53 -10.69
CA SER A 65 21.66 -5.22 -11.40
C SER A 65 21.19 -6.06 -12.59
N LEU A 66 19.88 -6.29 -12.74
CA LEU A 66 19.32 -7.12 -13.82
C LEU A 66 19.56 -6.55 -15.23
N GLY A 67 19.99 -5.29 -15.37
CA GLY A 67 20.30 -4.68 -16.67
C GLY A 67 19.10 -4.57 -17.62
N LEU A 68 17.89 -4.91 -17.16
CA LEU A 68 16.64 -4.77 -17.89
C LEU A 68 16.26 -3.29 -17.94
N ARG A 69 15.78 -2.81 -19.10
CA ARG A 69 15.10 -1.51 -19.15
C ARG A 69 13.95 -1.59 -18.15
N SER A 70 13.99 -0.74 -17.14
CA SER A 70 13.19 -0.80 -15.90
C SER A 70 11.66 -0.73 -16.09
N ARG A 71 11.17 -0.60 -17.33
CA ARG A 71 9.76 -0.80 -17.66
C ARG A 71 9.54 -2.25 -18.08
N LEU A 72 8.92 -3.02 -17.18
CA LEU A 72 8.08 -4.13 -17.59
C LEU A 72 7.03 -3.55 -18.55
N GLU A 73 7.19 -3.78 -19.85
CA GLU A 73 6.15 -3.46 -20.80
C GLU A 73 5.09 -4.55 -20.69
N ALA A 74 3.83 -4.14 -20.50
CA ALA A 74 2.74 -5.08 -20.65
C ALA A 74 2.80 -5.66 -22.06
N SER A 75 2.49 -6.95 -22.18
CA SER A 75 2.30 -7.56 -23.50
C SER A 75 1.32 -6.72 -24.31
N VAL A 76 1.55 -6.59 -25.62
CA VAL A 76 0.69 -5.80 -26.53
C VAL A 76 -0.78 -6.24 -26.46
N VAL A 77 -1.02 -7.49 -26.07
CA VAL A 77 -2.35 -8.12 -25.94
C VAL A 77 -2.99 -7.83 -24.58
N GLN A 78 -2.22 -7.38 -23.59
CA GLN A 78 -2.72 -7.15 -22.24
C GLN A 78 -3.43 -5.79 -22.16
N VAL A 79 -4.72 -5.82 -21.80
CA VAL A 79 -5.46 -4.61 -21.43
C VAL A 79 -4.85 -4.05 -20.15
N THR A 80 -4.25 -2.86 -20.23
CA THR A 80 -3.70 -2.16 -19.08
C THR A 80 -4.61 -0.99 -18.71
N ASN A 81 -5.19 -1.03 -17.52
CA ASN A 81 -5.95 0.10 -16.95
C ASN A 81 -5.01 1.17 -16.39
N VAL A 82 -4.03 1.60 -17.18
CA VAL A 82 -3.13 2.70 -16.82
C VAL A 82 -3.65 4.01 -17.39
N SER A 83 -3.82 5.01 -16.54
CA SER A 83 -4.07 6.38 -16.99
C SER A 83 -2.78 6.94 -17.59
N LYS A 84 -2.80 7.28 -18.89
CA LYS A 84 -1.69 8.00 -19.51
C LYS A 84 -1.44 9.32 -18.77
N LEU A 85 -0.16 9.65 -18.60
CA LEU A 85 0.36 10.83 -17.90
C LEU A 85 -0.29 12.15 -18.37
N GLU A 86 -0.74 12.17 -19.61
CA GLU A 86 -1.53 13.23 -20.24
C GLU A 86 -2.82 13.60 -19.46
N ARG A 87 -3.53 12.60 -18.90
CA ARG A 87 -4.71 12.86 -18.05
C ARG A 87 -4.34 13.49 -16.72
N CYS A 88 -3.17 13.17 -16.18
CA CYS A 88 -2.66 13.75 -14.93
C CYS A 88 -2.21 15.21 -15.16
N TYR A 89 -1.55 15.50 -16.28
CA TYR A 89 -1.20 16.89 -16.66
C TYR A 89 -2.43 17.76 -16.83
N ASN A 90 -3.45 17.27 -17.55
CA ASN A 90 -4.68 18.02 -17.77
C ASN A 90 -5.47 18.26 -16.48
N ALA A 91 -5.37 17.36 -15.48
CA ALA A 91 -6.00 17.54 -14.18
C ALA A 91 -5.24 18.49 -13.25
N ALA A 92 -3.92 18.64 -13.45
CA ALA A 92 -3.05 19.49 -12.64
C ALA A 92 -2.93 20.93 -13.16
N GLN A 93 -3.36 21.20 -14.40
CA GLN A 93 -3.53 22.56 -14.89
C GLN A 93 -4.85 23.13 -14.35
N VAL A 94 -4.78 23.69 -13.14
CA VAL A 94 -5.80 24.57 -12.53
C VAL A 94 -5.16 25.92 -12.25
#